data_AF-A0A1M6XJ28-F1
#
_entry.id   AF-A0A1M6XJ28-F1
#
_cell.length_a   1.000
_cell.length_b   1.000
_cell.length_c   1.000
_cell.angle_alpha   90.00
_cell.angle_beta   90.00
_cell.angle_gamma   90.00
#
_symmetry.space_group_name_H-M   'P 1'
#
loop_
_entity.id
_entity.type
_entity.pdbx_description
1 polymer ?
#
loop_
_entity_poly.entity_id
_entity_poly.type
_entity_poly.pdbx_seq_one_letter_code
_entity_poly.pdbx_strand_id
1 'polypeptide(L)'
;MKKYLVYISLLAIISCNKSDPKVEASSSVTPERSVTLALVNNQVGKEISWKGFLNGKTPVFIHYQLDGNIIVGEITYLNTKNKLPITLVGTTDSDNNYRILEFEKSGNITGVITGKPAEGIFKGSWFSPKTRKELTLNLVKKDTVLPSKKIETKLDDVFGHYHYQYSEAGYQGDLVIRKFPDSKAVFGITSVTGDPARNLAQIDDDTIDLKTTNFTYKLADTDDCEFNVKFYKGFAVVQYTQGVCSGQFGMNATIEGIYMKTK
;
A
#
# COMPACT_ATOMS: atom_id res chain seq x y z
N MET A 1 17.54 -37.83 -30.53
CA MET A 1 18.62 -38.82 -30.30
C MET A 1 19.96 -38.09 -30.33
N LYS A 2 20.56 -37.80 -29.18
CA LYS A 2 22.01 -37.68 -28.91
C LYS A 2 22.18 -37.26 -27.43
N LYS A 3 22.68 -38.21 -26.64
CA LYS A 3 23.05 -38.09 -25.23
C LYS A 3 24.53 -37.70 -25.16
N TYR A 4 24.90 -36.76 -24.30
CA TYR A 4 26.27 -36.61 -23.78
C TYR A 4 26.14 -36.20 -22.31
N LEU A 5 26.22 -37.15 -21.38
CA LEU A 5 27.40 -37.74 -20.72
C LEU A 5 28.10 -36.77 -19.77
N VAL A 6 27.99 -37.14 -18.50
CA VAL A 6 28.42 -36.52 -17.25
C VAL A 6 29.94 -36.60 -17.11
N TYR A 7 30.54 -35.59 -16.48
CA TYR A 7 31.81 -35.75 -15.75
C TYR A 7 31.74 -35.02 -14.41
N ILE A 8 31.77 -35.80 -13.33
CA ILE A 8 31.90 -35.35 -11.95
C ILE A 8 33.37 -35.51 -11.58
N SER A 9 34.02 -34.42 -11.17
CA SER A 9 35.35 -34.47 -10.60
C SER A 9 35.25 -34.45 -9.07
N LEU A 10 35.52 -35.61 -8.45
CA LEU A 10 35.87 -35.71 -7.04
C LEU A 10 37.25 -35.10 -6.81
N LEU A 11 37.36 -34.23 -5.81
CA LEU A 11 38.63 -33.83 -5.21
C LEU A 11 38.53 -34.10 -3.70
N ALA A 12 39.22 -35.15 -3.28
CA ALA A 12 39.45 -35.49 -1.88
C ALA A 12 40.95 -35.48 -1.67
N ILE A 13 41.48 -34.61 -0.79
CA ILE A 13 42.74 -34.96 -0.11
C ILE A 13 43.01 -34.15 1.18
N ILE A 14 43.42 -34.95 2.18
CA ILE A 14 44.43 -34.73 3.23
C ILE A 14 44.01 -34.04 4.53
N SER A 15 43.75 -34.93 5.49
CA SER A 15 43.98 -34.78 6.93
C SER A 15 45.46 -34.54 7.23
N CYS A 16 45.75 -33.58 8.12
CA CYS A 16 47.03 -33.48 8.81
C CYS A 16 46.77 -33.42 10.32
N ASN A 17 47.07 -34.54 10.97
CA ASN A 17 47.14 -34.71 12.41
C ASN A 17 48.59 -34.42 12.84
N LYS A 18 48.82 -33.42 13.68
CA LYS A 18 50.09 -33.25 14.42
C LYS A 18 49.83 -32.82 15.85
N SER A 19 50.55 -33.50 16.73
CA SER A 19 50.48 -33.52 18.20
C SER A 19 51.08 -32.30 18.88
N ASP A 20 50.51 -31.98 20.05
CA ASP A 20 50.90 -30.92 20.99
C ASP A 20 52.30 -31.06 21.62
N PRO A 21 52.88 -29.95 22.07
CA PRO A 21 53.66 -29.90 23.29
C PRO A 21 52.94 -29.15 24.43
N LYS A 22 52.97 -29.76 25.62
CA LYS A 22 52.57 -29.19 26.92
C LYS A 22 53.33 -27.90 27.26
N VAL A 23 52.62 -26.87 27.70
CA VAL A 23 53.09 -25.86 28.66
C VAL A 23 51.98 -25.54 29.66
N GLU A 24 52.36 -25.46 30.93
CA GLU A 24 51.51 -25.32 32.12
C GLU A 24 50.90 -23.92 32.33
N ALA A 25 49.73 -23.95 32.95
CA ALA A 25 49.18 -23.04 33.97
C ALA A 25 48.82 -21.57 33.64
N SER A 26 47.54 -21.31 33.92
CA SER A 26 47.00 -20.12 34.60
C SER A 26 46.85 -18.83 33.79
N SER A 27 45.63 -18.61 33.27
CA SER A 27 44.74 -17.54 33.75
C SER A 27 43.49 -17.47 32.86
N SER A 28 42.36 -17.28 33.50
CA SER A 28 41.01 -17.19 32.93
C SER A 28 40.86 -15.96 32.02
N VAL A 29 40.63 -16.17 30.73
CA VAL A 29 40.01 -15.17 29.85
C VAL A 29 39.01 -15.89 28.94
N THR A 30 37.73 -15.64 29.21
CA THR A 30 36.60 -16.09 28.39
C THR A 30 36.74 -15.50 26.98
N PRO A 31 36.67 -16.29 25.89
CA PRO A 31 36.68 -15.72 24.55
C PRO A 31 35.35 -15.01 24.31
N GLU A 32 35.41 -13.69 24.08
CA GLU A 32 34.29 -12.93 23.54
C GLU A 32 33.88 -13.55 22.21
N ARG A 33 32.73 -14.22 22.23
CA ARG A 33 32.05 -14.70 21.04
C ARG A 33 31.62 -13.44 20.27
N SER A 34 32.40 -13.10 19.24
CA SER A 34 32.02 -12.09 18.26
C SER A 34 30.75 -12.56 17.55
N VAL A 35 29.60 -12.15 18.10
CA VAL A 35 28.32 -12.30 17.45
C VAL A 35 28.30 -11.22 16.40
N THR A 36 28.51 -11.63 15.15
CA THR A 36 28.15 -10.81 13.99
C THR A 36 26.64 -10.56 14.12
N LEU A 37 26.27 -9.42 14.69
CA LEU A 37 24.93 -8.89 14.60
C LEU A 37 24.72 -8.59 13.13
N ALA A 38 24.17 -9.55 12.40
CA ALA A 38 23.48 -9.27 11.16
C ALA A 38 22.49 -8.16 11.49
N LEU A 39 22.75 -6.97 10.96
CA LEU A 39 21.90 -5.82 11.09
C LEU A 39 20.62 -6.17 10.33
N VAL A 40 19.70 -6.85 11.03
CA VAL A 40 18.33 -7.01 10.55
C VAL A 40 17.82 -5.60 10.41
N ASN A 41 17.59 -5.20 9.17
CA ASN A 41 17.07 -3.90 8.81
C ASN A 41 15.62 -3.83 9.32
N ASN A 42 15.45 -3.61 10.62
CA ASN A 42 14.18 -3.50 11.32
C ASN A 42 13.58 -2.11 11.03
N GLN A 43 13.25 -1.85 9.78
CA GLN A 43 12.16 -0.92 9.47
C GLN A 43 10.89 -1.74 9.28
N VAL A 44 10.52 -2.48 10.33
CA VAL A 44 9.17 -3.06 10.44
C VAL A 44 8.29 -1.94 10.97
N GLY A 45 7.53 -1.29 10.10
CA GLY A 45 6.46 -0.37 10.52
C GLY A 45 5.59 -1.07 11.56
N LYS A 46 5.24 -0.39 12.65
CA LYS A 46 4.46 -0.99 13.73
C LYS A 46 3.06 -1.32 13.22
N GLU A 47 2.80 -2.60 13.01
CA GLU A 47 1.50 -3.08 12.58
C GLU A 47 0.46 -2.91 13.70
N ILE A 48 -0.71 -2.41 13.35
CA ILE A 48 -1.84 -2.22 14.26
C ILE A 48 -2.91 -3.23 13.87
N SER A 49 -3.31 -4.07 14.81
CA SER A 49 -4.32 -5.11 14.60
C SER A 49 -5.56 -4.87 15.46
N TRP A 50 -6.71 -5.17 14.90
CA TRP A 50 -8.04 -4.99 15.47
C TRP A 50 -8.89 -6.24 15.21
N LYS A 51 -9.73 -6.61 16.18
CA LYS A 51 -10.70 -7.69 16.02
C LYS A 51 -12.03 -7.29 16.64
N GLY A 52 -13.12 -7.66 16.00
CA GLY A 52 -14.45 -7.38 16.54
C GLY A 52 -15.54 -7.73 15.53
N PHE A 53 -16.58 -6.90 15.49
CA PHE A 53 -17.76 -7.20 14.70
C PHE A 53 -18.24 -5.99 13.88
N LEU A 54 -18.71 -6.30 12.67
CA LEU A 54 -19.61 -5.46 11.90
C LEU A 54 -21.05 -5.78 12.27
N ASN A 55 -21.81 -4.74 12.62
CA ASN A 55 -23.20 -4.80 13.03
C ASN A 55 -23.48 -5.81 14.17
N GLY A 56 -22.50 -6.02 15.05
CA GLY A 56 -22.55 -6.99 16.15
C GLY A 56 -22.65 -8.46 15.72
N LYS A 57 -22.58 -8.78 14.42
CA LYS A 57 -22.85 -10.14 13.90
C LYS A 57 -21.72 -10.70 13.06
N THR A 58 -21.13 -9.90 12.18
CA THR A 58 -20.12 -10.38 11.24
C THR A 58 -18.74 -10.18 11.84
N PRO A 59 -18.02 -11.24 12.25
CA PRO A 59 -16.71 -11.11 12.87
C PRO A 59 -15.66 -10.71 11.82
N VAL A 60 -14.87 -9.69 12.14
CA VAL A 60 -13.81 -9.17 11.28
C VAL A 60 -12.48 -9.06 12.02
N PHE A 61 -11.40 -9.19 11.26
CA PHE A 61 -10.04 -8.88 11.68
C PHE A 61 -9.46 -7.85 10.72
N ILE A 62 -8.92 -6.76 11.24
CA ILE A 62 -8.28 -5.69 10.46
C ILE A 62 -6.85 -5.55 10.96
N HIS A 63 -5.89 -5.45 10.05
CA HIS A 63 -4.53 -5.07 10.38
C HIS A 63 -4.00 -4.09 9.35
N TYR A 64 -3.22 -3.10 9.80
CA TYR A 64 -2.64 -2.09 8.92
C TYR A 64 -1.38 -1.48 9.51
N GLN A 65 -0.62 -0.80 8.67
CA GLN A 65 0.45 0.10 9.04
C GLN A 65 0.16 1.53 8.55
N LEU A 66 0.92 2.50 9.07
CA LEU A 66 0.82 3.92 8.72
C LEU A 66 2.11 4.38 8.01
N ASP A 67 1.95 5.15 6.95
CA ASP A 67 3.00 5.97 6.33
C ASP A 67 2.51 7.42 6.26
N GLY A 68 2.92 8.25 7.23
CA GLY A 68 2.34 9.57 7.42
C GLY A 68 0.83 9.48 7.69
N ASN A 69 0.03 10.11 6.83
CA ASN A 69 -1.43 10.04 6.87
C ASN A 69 -2.03 8.87 6.07
N ILE A 70 -1.22 8.03 5.40
CA ILE A 70 -1.70 6.91 4.59
C ILE A 70 -1.81 5.65 5.46
N ILE A 71 -2.95 4.99 5.37
CA ILE A 71 -3.24 3.70 6.01
C ILE A 71 -3.15 2.62 4.94
N VAL A 72 -2.37 1.55 5.17
CA VAL A 72 -2.29 0.40 4.26
C VAL A 72 -2.41 -0.89 5.05
N GLY A 73 -3.34 -1.75 4.68
CA GLY A 73 -3.62 -2.96 5.42
C GLY A 73 -4.59 -3.89 4.73
N GLU A 74 -5.23 -4.75 5.53
CA GLU A 74 -6.22 -5.73 5.06
C GLU A 74 -7.35 -5.91 6.07
N ILE A 75 -8.55 -6.25 5.56
CA ILE A 75 -9.67 -6.75 6.34
C ILE A 75 -9.93 -8.21 5.98
N THR A 76 -10.20 -9.03 6.99
CA THR A 76 -10.60 -10.43 6.82
C THR A 76 -11.94 -10.68 7.50
N TYR A 77 -12.91 -11.15 6.72
CA TYR A 77 -14.23 -11.59 7.20
C TYR A 77 -14.14 -13.03 7.71
N LEU A 78 -14.18 -13.21 9.03
CA LEU A 78 -13.81 -14.46 9.70
C LEU A 78 -14.88 -15.56 9.59
N ASN A 79 -16.11 -15.21 9.20
CA ASN A 79 -17.22 -16.15 8.98
C ASN A 79 -17.31 -16.64 7.53
N THR A 80 -16.43 -16.19 6.63
CA THR A 80 -16.39 -16.69 5.24
C THR A 80 -15.58 -17.99 5.17
N LYS A 81 -15.89 -18.83 4.17
CA LYS A 81 -15.23 -20.14 4.00
C LYS A 81 -13.71 -20.02 3.81
N ASN A 82 -13.28 -19.08 2.96
CA ASN A 82 -11.88 -18.95 2.56
C ASN A 82 -11.10 -17.89 3.36
N LYS A 83 -11.78 -17.01 4.10
CA LYS A 83 -11.17 -15.96 4.93
C LYS A 83 -10.07 -15.19 4.19
N LEU A 84 -10.34 -14.86 2.93
CA LEU A 84 -9.38 -14.15 2.10
C LEU A 84 -9.26 -12.70 2.58
N PRO A 85 -8.05 -12.20 2.80
CA PRO A 85 -7.84 -10.80 3.11
C PRO A 85 -8.21 -9.93 1.91
N ILE A 86 -8.86 -8.80 2.18
CA ILE A 86 -9.22 -7.78 1.21
C ILE A 86 -8.39 -6.53 1.51
N THR A 87 -7.83 -5.92 0.48
CA THR A 87 -6.93 -4.77 0.63
C THR A 87 -7.69 -3.58 1.22
N LEU A 88 -7.07 -2.95 2.21
CA LEU A 88 -7.48 -1.68 2.78
C LEU A 88 -6.45 -0.60 2.45
N VAL A 89 -6.90 0.50 1.87
CA VAL A 89 -6.08 1.71 1.73
C VAL A 89 -6.90 2.92 2.14
N GLY A 90 -6.33 3.81 2.94
CA GLY A 90 -7.07 4.94 3.49
C GLY A 90 -6.19 6.11 3.84
N THR A 91 -6.84 7.14 4.37
CA THR A 91 -6.18 8.32 4.91
C THR A 91 -6.67 8.65 6.32
N THR A 92 -5.84 9.39 7.04
CA THR A 92 -6.21 10.08 8.27
C THR A 92 -6.33 11.58 8.03
N ASP A 93 -7.36 12.21 8.56
CA ASP A 93 -7.44 13.68 8.60
C ASP A 93 -6.65 14.27 9.80
N SER A 94 -6.67 15.59 9.93
CA SER A 94 -6.01 16.32 11.03
C SER A 94 -6.54 15.97 12.42
N ASP A 95 -7.79 15.53 12.52
CA ASP A 95 -8.43 15.13 13.77
C ASP A 95 -8.23 13.64 14.08
N ASN A 96 -7.38 12.95 13.30
CA ASN A 96 -7.16 11.50 13.34
C ASN A 96 -8.43 10.68 13.06
N ASN A 97 -9.40 11.23 12.33
CA ASN A 97 -10.48 10.42 11.77
C ASN A 97 -9.95 9.64 10.59
N TYR A 98 -10.34 8.38 10.53
CA TYR A 98 -9.92 7.45 9.50
C TYR A 98 -10.99 7.42 8.42
N ARG A 99 -10.53 7.40 7.16
CA ARG A 99 -11.35 7.03 6.01
C ARG A 99 -10.61 5.99 5.20
N ILE A 100 -11.04 4.74 5.32
CA ILE A 100 -10.37 3.57 4.72
C ILE A 100 -11.28 2.95 3.67
N LEU A 101 -10.71 2.62 2.52
CA LEU A 101 -11.39 2.00 1.39
C LEU A 101 -11.03 0.53 1.31
N GLU A 102 -12.05 -0.31 1.18
CA GLU A 102 -11.94 -1.75 0.92
C GLU A 102 -11.93 -1.98 -0.59
N PHE A 103 -10.80 -2.45 -1.12
CA PHE A 103 -10.56 -2.58 -2.55
C PHE A 103 -10.56 -4.04 -3.01
N GLU A 104 -11.27 -4.28 -4.11
CA GLU A 104 -11.06 -5.44 -4.96
C GLU A 104 -9.84 -5.23 -5.87
N LYS A 105 -9.32 -6.34 -6.43
CA LYS A 105 -8.19 -6.30 -7.38
C LYS A 105 -8.48 -5.49 -8.65
N SER A 106 -9.75 -5.27 -8.97
CA SER A 106 -10.20 -4.45 -10.09
C SER A 106 -10.12 -2.95 -9.82
N GLY A 107 -9.84 -2.52 -8.59
CA GLY A 107 -9.98 -1.12 -8.16
C GLY A 107 -11.40 -0.75 -7.73
N ASN A 108 -12.36 -1.68 -7.81
CA ASN A 108 -13.69 -1.46 -7.26
C ASN A 108 -13.64 -1.40 -5.71
N ILE A 109 -14.35 -0.43 -5.15
CA ILE A 109 -14.46 -0.17 -3.72
C ILE A 109 -15.76 -0.79 -3.22
N THR A 110 -15.64 -1.84 -2.41
CA THR A 110 -16.77 -2.60 -1.88
C THR A 110 -17.25 -2.10 -0.54
N GLY A 111 -16.39 -1.38 0.18
CA GLY A 111 -16.64 -0.86 1.52
C GLY A 111 -15.87 0.41 1.81
N VAL A 112 -16.47 1.30 2.61
CA VAL A 112 -15.84 2.50 3.16
C VAL A 112 -15.94 2.42 4.67
N ILE A 113 -14.80 2.34 5.35
CA ILE A 113 -14.70 2.35 6.81
C ILE A 113 -14.38 3.76 7.27
N THR A 114 -15.18 4.29 8.17
CA THR A 114 -14.92 5.57 8.85
C THR A 114 -14.92 5.38 10.35
N GLY A 115 -14.13 6.18 11.08
CA GLY A 115 -14.15 6.19 12.53
C GLY A 115 -12.85 6.69 13.13
N LYS A 116 -12.74 6.62 14.46
CA LYS A 116 -11.58 7.15 15.18
C LYS A 116 -11.10 6.13 16.20
N PRO A 117 -9.95 5.46 15.96
CA PRO A 117 -9.36 4.58 16.94
C PRO A 117 -8.91 5.37 18.19
N ALA A 118 -9.32 4.94 19.38
CA ALA A 118 -8.96 5.56 20.65
C ALA A 118 -8.88 4.48 21.76
N GLU A 119 -7.87 4.56 22.61
CA GLU A 119 -7.79 3.77 23.86
C GLU A 119 -7.98 2.25 23.68
N GLY A 120 -7.42 1.69 22.61
CA GLY A 120 -7.53 0.25 22.33
C GLY A 120 -8.90 -0.19 21.79
N ILE A 121 -9.76 0.76 21.44
CA ILE A 121 -11.06 0.53 20.80
C ILE A 121 -11.07 1.25 19.44
N PHE A 122 -11.67 0.64 18.44
CA PHE A 122 -11.98 1.29 17.17
C PHE A 122 -13.48 1.19 16.93
N LYS A 123 -14.17 2.31 17.19
CA LYS A 123 -15.58 2.51 16.86
C LYS A 123 -15.71 3.31 15.57
N GLY A 124 -16.68 2.94 14.74
CA GLY A 124 -16.88 3.56 13.45
C GLY A 124 -18.08 3.01 12.71
N SER A 125 -18.09 3.19 11.40
CA SER A 125 -19.03 2.53 10.50
C SER A 125 -18.31 1.92 9.30
N TRP A 126 -18.97 0.94 8.70
CA TRP A 126 -18.65 0.39 7.39
C TRP A 126 -19.84 0.66 6.48
N PHE A 127 -19.60 1.27 5.34
CA PHE A 127 -20.60 1.66 4.37
C PHE A 127 -20.38 0.92 3.05
N SER A 128 -21.43 0.33 2.49
CA SER A 128 -21.38 -0.31 1.17
C SER A 128 -21.76 0.68 0.07
N PRO A 129 -20.85 1.00 -0.88
CA PRO A 129 -21.22 1.83 -2.03
C PRO A 129 -22.32 1.21 -2.89
N LYS A 130 -22.31 -0.13 -3.03
CA LYS A 130 -23.29 -0.88 -3.84
C LYS A 130 -24.69 -0.90 -3.25
N THR A 131 -24.81 -1.23 -1.96
CA THR A 131 -26.13 -1.42 -1.31
C THR A 131 -26.60 -0.21 -0.53
N ARG A 132 -25.75 0.83 -0.40
CA ARG A 132 -25.95 2.01 0.45
C ARG A 132 -26.19 1.69 1.92
N LYS A 133 -25.89 0.45 2.34
CA LYS A 133 -26.05 0.00 3.71
C LYS A 133 -24.90 0.50 4.57
N GLU A 134 -25.24 1.05 5.73
CA GLU A 134 -24.28 1.40 6.77
C GLU A 134 -24.40 0.42 7.94
N LEU A 135 -23.25 -0.06 8.44
CA LEU A 135 -23.13 -1.01 9.53
C LEU A 135 -22.19 -0.43 10.60
N THR A 136 -22.57 -0.54 11.86
CA THR A 136 -21.68 -0.14 12.96
C THR A 136 -20.45 -1.04 13.03
N LEU A 137 -19.27 -0.45 13.18
CA LEU A 137 -18.01 -1.13 13.40
C LEU A 137 -17.60 -0.98 14.87
N ASN A 138 -17.35 -2.10 15.55
CA ASN A 138 -16.85 -2.12 16.92
C ASN A 138 -15.71 -3.14 17.03
N LEU A 139 -14.49 -2.64 17.18
CA LEU A 139 -13.29 -3.47 17.29
C LEU A 139 -12.52 -3.17 18.57
N VAL A 140 -11.82 -4.17 19.05
CA VAL A 140 -10.83 -4.07 20.12
C VAL A 140 -9.44 -4.36 19.56
N LYS A 141 -8.46 -3.63 20.07
CA LYS A 141 -7.07 -3.80 19.68
C LYS A 141 -6.60 -5.22 20.01
N LYS A 142 -5.75 -5.76 19.14
CA LYS A 142 -5.09 -7.04 19.33
C LYS A 142 -3.59 -6.88 19.20
N ASP A 143 -2.88 -7.44 20.18
CA ASP A 143 -1.44 -7.56 20.13
C ASP A 143 -1.12 -8.83 19.34
N THR A 144 -1.12 -8.69 18.02
CA THR A 144 -0.73 -9.76 17.09
C THR A 144 0.56 -9.33 16.41
N VAL A 145 1.57 -10.19 16.44
CA VAL A 145 2.82 -9.97 15.70
C VAL A 145 2.58 -10.45 14.28
N LEU A 146 2.15 -9.53 13.42
CA LEU A 146 2.13 -9.72 11.98
C LEU A 146 3.34 -8.99 11.38
N PRO A 147 3.98 -9.57 10.34
CA PRO A 147 5.01 -8.88 9.60
C PRO A 147 4.35 -7.89 8.64
N SER A 148 4.61 -6.61 8.88
CA SER A 148 4.22 -5.53 7.98
C SER A 148 4.69 -5.77 6.55
N LYS A 149 3.77 -5.72 5.60
CA LYS A 149 4.10 -5.82 4.17
C LYS A 149 4.86 -4.57 3.75
N LYS A 150 5.91 -4.74 2.95
CA LYS A 150 6.61 -3.60 2.32
C LYS A 150 5.66 -2.83 1.40
N ILE A 151 5.53 -1.53 1.63
CA ILE A 151 4.66 -0.63 0.84
C ILE A 151 5.42 0.28 -0.11
N GLU A 152 6.73 0.48 0.07
CA GLU A 152 7.49 1.26 -0.91
C GLU A 152 7.59 0.50 -2.24
N THR A 153 7.38 1.23 -3.32
CA THR A 153 7.55 0.73 -4.69
C THR A 153 8.91 1.11 -5.25
N LYS A 154 9.27 0.54 -6.40
CA LYS A 154 10.43 0.97 -7.18
C LYS A 154 9.96 1.75 -8.39
N LEU A 155 10.85 2.58 -8.95
CA LEU A 155 10.54 3.40 -10.12
C LEU A 155 10.02 2.55 -11.30
N ASP A 156 10.64 1.41 -11.62
CA ASP A 156 10.17 0.55 -12.71
C ASP A 156 8.79 -0.08 -12.45
N ASP A 157 8.36 -0.16 -11.19
CA ASP A 157 7.07 -0.73 -10.81
C ASP A 157 5.92 0.29 -10.86
N VAL A 158 6.21 1.59 -11.10
CA VAL A 158 5.17 2.64 -11.14
C VAL A 158 4.37 2.65 -12.44
N PHE A 159 4.93 2.16 -13.54
CA PHE A 159 4.27 2.19 -14.86
C PHE A 159 3.10 1.20 -14.91
N GLY A 160 1.97 1.64 -15.45
CA GLY A 160 0.76 0.82 -15.55
C GLY A 160 -0.54 1.61 -15.52
N HIS A 161 -1.63 0.89 -15.28
CA HIS A 161 -2.98 1.42 -15.16
C HIS A 161 -3.45 1.35 -13.71
N TYR A 162 -3.96 2.47 -13.21
CA TYR A 162 -4.49 2.60 -11.87
C TYR A 162 -5.95 3.03 -11.94
N HIS A 163 -6.80 2.42 -11.12
CA HIS A 163 -8.24 2.61 -11.19
C HIS A 163 -8.86 2.66 -9.79
N TYR A 164 -9.91 3.45 -9.65
CA TYR A 164 -10.88 3.26 -8.58
C TYR A 164 -12.31 3.35 -9.12
N GLN A 165 -13.24 2.68 -8.45
CA GLN A 165 -14.66 2.81 -8.71
C GLN A 165 -15.50 2.54 -7.46
N TYR A 166 -16.45 3.40 -7.13
CA TYR A 166 -17.39 3.21 -6.02
C TYR A 166 -18.64 2.45 -6.48
N SER A 167 -18.55 1.14 -6.70
CA SER A 167 -19.63 0.35 -7.32
C SER A 167 -20.01 0.88 -8.72
N GLU A 168 -20.95 0.19 -9.39
CA GLU A 168 -21.32 0.45 -10.79
C GLU A 168 -21.74 1.91 -11.08
N ALA A 169 -22.54 2.52 -10.19
CA ALA A 169 -23.09 3.87 -10.41
C ALA A 169 -22.32 5.00 -9.71
N GLY A 170 -21.22 4.70 -9.01
CA GLY A 170 -20.50 5.69 -8.23
C GLY A 170 -19.44 6.47 -8.99
N TYR A 171 -18.67 7.23 -8.23
CA TYR A 171 -17.47 7.91 -8.70
C TYR A 171 -16.48 6.87 -9.20
N GLN A 172 -15.75 7.20 -10.26
CA GLN A 172 -14.66 6.36 -10.77
C GLN A 172 -13.56 7.24 -11.32
N GLY A 173 -12.35 6.70 -11.41
CA GLY A 173 -11.24 7.41 -12.02
C GLY A 173 -10.14 6.45 -12.46
N ASP A 174 -9.39 6.92 -13.45
CA ASP A 174 -8.29 6.22 -14.08
C ASP A 174 -7.05 7.10 -14.10
N LEU A 175 -5.92 6.53 -13.72
CA LEU A 175 -4.59 7.13 -13.84
C LEU A 175 -3.74 6.17 -14.67
N VAL A 176 -3.20 6.66 -15.78
CA VAL A 176 -2.30 5.90 -16.65
C VAL A 176 -0.94 6.55 -16.60
N ILE A 177 0.11 5.75 -16.43
CA ILE A 177 1.49 6.23 -16.50
C ILE A 177 2.35 5.27 -17.31
N ARG A 178 3.00 5.79 -18.35
CA ARG A 178 3.78 5.05 -19.33
C ARG A 178 5.23 5.53 -19.33
N LYS A 179 6.15 4.58 -19.48
CA LYS A 179 7.58 4.86 -19.55
C LYS A 179 7.90 5.59 -20.85
N PHE A 180 8.69 6.65 -20.76
CA PHE A 180 9.23 7.40 -21.89
C PHE A 180 10.77 7.44 -21.79
N PRO A 181 11.51 7.66 -22.88
CA PRO A 181 12.97 7.79 -22.83
C PRO A 181 13.47 8.88 -21.86
N ASP A 182 14.76 8.82 -21.51
CA ASP A 182 15.46 9.85 -20.73
C ASP A 182 14.88 10.14 -19.34
N SER A 183 14.38 9.11 -18.65
CA SER A 183 13.74 9.22 -17.32
C SER A 183 12.47 10.07 -17.31
N LYS A 184 11.79 10.15 -18.46
CA LYS A 184 10.49 10.78 -18.57
C LYS A 184 9.37 9.75 -18.45
N ALA A 185 8.18 10.23 -18.15
CA ALA A 185 6.96 9.45 -18.22
C ALA A 185 5.87 10.28 -18.90
N VAL A 186 4.96 9.60 -19.59
CA VAL A 186 3.69 10.20 -20.03
C VAL A 186 2.62 9.74 -19.08
N PHE A 187 1.87 10.67 -18.49
CA PHE A 187 0.75 10.36 -17.61
C PHE A 187 -0.52 11.04 -18.11
N GLY A 188 -1.66 10.41 -17.83
CA GLY A 188 -2.99 11.00 -18.01
C GLY A 188 -3.88 10.57 -16.85
N ILE A 189 -4.80 11.45 -16.44
CA ILE A 189 -5.69 11.18 -15.30
C ILE A 189 -7.09 11.68 -15.61
N THR A 190 -8.08 10.85 -15.33
CA THR A 190 -9.49 11.16 -15.52
C THR A 190 -10.32 10.66 -14.35
N SER A 191 -11.37 11.38 -14.00
CA SER A 191 -12.30 11.02 -12.94
C SER A 191 -13.67 11.57 -13.27
N VAL A 192 -14.71 10.79 -12.97
CA VAL A 192 -16.10 11.19 -13.12
C VAL A 192 -16.88 11.03 -11.83
N THR A 193 -17.85 11.93 -11.62
CA THR A 193 -18.84 11.79 -10.55
C THR A 193 -19.78 10.60 -10.80
N GLY A 194 -20.53 10.20 -9.78
CA GLY A 194 -21.56 9.17 -9.90
C GLY A 194 -22.83 9.64 -10.62
N ASP A 195 -23.74 8.70 -10.85
CA ASP A 195 -25.05 8.93 -11.46
C ASP A 195 -25.94 9.91 -10.64
N PRO A 196 -26.95 10.56 -11.24
CA PRO A 196 -27.40 10.44 -12.64
C PRO A 196 -26.66 11.37 -13.62
N ALA A 197 -25.98 12.39 -13.12
CA ALA A 197 -25.23 13.34 -13.94
C ALA A 197 -23.74 13.22 -13.62
N ARG A 198 -22.94 12.91 -14.65
CA ARG A 198 -21.50 12.72 -14.51
C ARG A 198 -20.76 13.98 -14.93
N ASN A 199 -20.12 14.63 -13.98
CA ASN A 199 -19.15 15.67 -14.21
C ASN A 199 -17.76 15.06 -14.33
N LEU A 200 -16.88 15.68 -15.12
CA LEU A 200 -15.57 15.18 -15.49
C LEU A 200 -14.46 16.06 -14.92
N ALA A 201 -13.41 15.43 -14.40
CA ALA A 201 -12.11 16.03 -14.15
C ALA A 201 -11.09 15.25 -14.99
N GLN A 202 -10.39 15.92 -15.90
CA GLN A 202 -9.47 15.27 -16.82
C GLN A 202 -8.23 16.12 -17.05
N ILE A 203 -7.08 15.45 -17.07
CA ILE A 203 -5.82 15.95 -17.59
C ILE A 203 -5.42 14.96 -18.69
N ASP A 204 -5.32 15.48 -19.91
CA ASP A 204 -4.87 14.71 -21.05
C ASP A 204 -3.43 14.25 -20.87
N ASP A 205 -2.98 13.36 -21.75
CA ASP A 205 -1.61 12.86 -21.71
C ASP A 205 -0.59 14.01 -21.72
N ASP A 206 0.20 14.12 -20.65
CA ASP A 206 1.31 15.06 -20.56
C ASP A 206 2.61 14.37 -20.11
N THR A 207 3.73 14.99 -20.44
CA THR A 207 5.07 14.48 -20.17
C THR A 207 5.63 15.09 -18.90
N ILE A 208 6.12 14.23 -18.01
CA ILE A 208 6.78 14.61 -16.76
C ILE A 208 8.18 14.03 -16.69
N ASP A 209 9.06 14.70 -15.95
CA ASP A 209 10.31 14.10 -15.49
C ASP A 209 10.01 13.21 -14.27
N LEU A 210 10.28 11.90 -14.37
CA LEU A 210 9.99 10.94 -13.30
C LEU A 210 11.28 10.30 -12.80
N LYS A 211 11.91 10.95 -11.82
CA LYS A 211 13.19 10.51 -11.22
C LYS A 211 13.00 9.66 -9.96
N THR A 212 11.84 9.78 -9.32
CA THR A 212 11.46 9.11 -8.07
C THR A 212 10.09 8.48 -8.21
N THR A 213 9.61 7.79 -7.17
CA THR A 213 8.25 7.19 -7.15
C THR A 213 7.17 8.21 -6.81
N ASN A 214 7.42 9.49 -7.08
CA ASN A 214 6.45 10.57 -6.96
C ASN A 214 6.76 11.67 -7.97
N PHE A 215 5.77 12.50 -8.26
CA PHE A 215 5.95 13.74 -9.00
C PHE A 215 4.91 14.76 -8.56
N THR A 216 5.23 16.03 -8.73
CA THR A 216 4.28 17.13 -8.58
C THR A 216 4.01 17.71 -9.95
N TYR A 217 2.74 17.93 -10.26
CA TYR A 217 2.29 18.48 -11.53
C TYR A 217 1.50 19.76 -11.27
N LYS A 218 1.88 20.82 -11.99
CA LYS A 218 1.16 22.09 -12.03
C LYS A 218 0.54 22.24 -13.41
N LEU A 219 -0.77 22.43 -13.47
CA LEU A 219 -1.47 22.64 -14.73
C LEU A 219 -1.08 24.00 -15.32
N ALA A 220 -0.69 24.00 -16.59
CA ALA A 220 -0.36 25.23 -17.31
C ALA A 220 -1.55 26.21 -17.32
N ASP A 221 -1.25 27.51 -17.40
CA ASP A 221 -2.26 28.59 -17.48
C ASP A 221 -3.26 28.63 -16.31
N THR A 222 -2.87 28.09 -15.15
CA THR A 222 -3.62 28.19 -13.89
C THR A 222 -2.72 28.62 -12.74
N ASP A 223 -3.27 29.46 -11.87
CA ASP A 223 -2.57 29.94 -10.68
C ASP A 223 -2.72 29.00 -9.47
N ASP A 224 -3.75 28.14 -9.48
CA ASP A 224 -4.22 27.36 -8.32
C ASP A 224 -4.61 25.90 -8.66
N CYS A 225 -3.83 25.24 -9.54
CA CYS A 225 -3.97 23.82 -9.82
C CYS A 225 -2.61 23.11 -9.78
N GLU A 226 -2.24 22.65 -8.59
CA GLU A 226 -1.07 21.79 -8.38
C GLU A 226 -1.46 20.57 -7.54
N PHE A 227 -0.96 19.41 -7.92
CA PHE A 227 -1.13 18.17 -7.16
C PHE A 227 0.12 17.31 -7.18
N ASN A 228 0.25 16.47 -6.16
CA ASN A 228 1.26 15.45 -6.05
C ASN A 228 0.64 14.08 -6.36
N VAL A 229 1.40 13.26 -7.09
CA VAL A 229 1.14 11.83 -7.24
C VAL A 229 2.26 11.06 -6.56
N LYS A 230 1.92 10.26 -5.54
CA LYS A 230 2.86 9.37 -4.84
C LYS A 230 2.48 7.92 -5.10
N PHE A 231 3.44 7.15 -5.64
CA PHE A 231 3.26 5.75 -5.93
C PHE A 231 3.71 4.86 -4.77
N TYR A 232 2.90 3.86 -4.51
CA TYR A 232 3.13 2.78 -3.55
C TYR A 232 3.08 1.44 -4.26
N LYS A 233 3.45 0.38 -3.54
CA LYS A 233 3.36 -0.97 -4.09
C LYS A 233 1.89 -1.34 -4.30
N GLY A 234 1.43 -1.25 -5.54
CA GLY A 234 0.09 -1.65 -5.96
C GLY A 234 -0.97 -0.56 -5.93
N PHE A 235 -0.63 0.69 -5.63
CA PHE A 235 -1.57 1.82 -5.71
C PHE A 235 -0.84 3.17 -5.84
N ALA A 236 -1.58 4.22 -6.17
CA ALA A 236 -1.12 5.59 -6.21
C ALA A 236 -2.06 6.49 -5.40
N VAL A 237 -1.51 7.53 -4.79
CA VAL A 237 -2.26 8.57 -4.10
C VAL A 237 -2.07 9.88 -4.85
N VAL A 238 -3.19 10.52 -5.20
CA VAL A 238 -3.22 11.83 -5.85
C VAL A 238 -3.82 12.81 -4.84
N GLN A 239 -3.12 13.90 -4.54
CA GLN A 239 -3.52 14.91 -3.56
C GLN A 239 -3.17 16.30 -4.06
N TYR A 240 -4.08 17.27 -3.92
CA TYR A 240 -3.75 18.66 -4.24
C TYR A 240 -2.71 19.22 -3.27
N THR A 241 -1.76 19.97 -3.81
CA THR A 241 -0.73 20.70 -3.06
C THR A 241 -0.99 22.21 -3.09
N GLN A 242 -1.66 22.70 -4.13
CA GLN A 242 -2.09 24.09 -4.25
C GLN A 242 -3.43 24.19 -4.99
N GLY A 243 -4.41 24.82 -4.34
CA GLY A 243 -5.77 24.98 -4.87
C GLY A 243 -6.48 23.65 -5.10
N VAL A 244 -7.52 23.67 -5.93
CA VAL A 244 -8.35 22.48 -6.27
C VAL A 244 -8.75 22.48 -7.75
N CYS A 245 -7.97 23.20 -8.59
CA CYS A 245 -8.25 23.34 -10.01
C CYS A 245 -9.64 23.92 -10.29
N SER A 246 -10.01 24.95 -9.54
CA SER A 246 -11.33 25.59 -9.63
C SER A 246 -11.61 26.08 -11.05
N GLY A 247 -12.76 25.69 -11.60
CA GLY A 247 -13.16 26.09 -12.96
C GLY A 247 -12.52 25.28 -14.10
N GLN A 248 -11.53 24.42 -13.81
CA GLN A 248 -10.96 23.50 -14.80
C GLN A 248 -11.77 22.21 -14.93
N PHE A 249 -12.39 21.78 -13.84
CA PHE A 249 -13.16 20.54 -13.77
C PHE A 249 -14.65 20.81 -13.66
N GLY A 250 -15.45 19.84 -14.09
CA GLY A 250 -16.89 19.85 -13.90
C GLY A 250 -17.26 19.89 -12.41
N MET A 251 -18.48 20.35 -12.11
CA MET A 251 -18.94 20.55 -10.73
C MET A 251 -18.76 19.29 -9.87
N ASN A 252 -18.07 19.42 -8.72
CA ASN A 252 -17.76 18.32 -7.80
C ASN A 252 -16.92 17.17 -8.38
N ALA A 253 -16.36 17.32 -9.59
CA ALA A 253 -15.39 16.39 -10.12
C ALA A 253 -14.00 16.74 -9.58
N THR A 254 -13.20 15.71 -9.31
CA THR A 254 -11.84 15.86 -8.77
C THR A 254 -10.99 14.67 -9.19
N ILE A 255 -9.69 14.91 -9.39
CA ILE A 255 -8.69 13.86 -9.60
C ILE A 255 -8.08 13.34 -8.29
N GLU A 256 -8.32 14.02 -7.16
CA GLU A 256 -7.84 13.58 -5.84
C GLU A 256 -8.42 12.22 -5.47
N GLY A 257 -7.56 11.30 -5.02
CA GLY A 257 -8.01 9.96 -4.67
C GLY A 257 -6.89 8.93 -4.51
N ILE A 258 -7.31 7.70 -4.22
CA ILE A 258 -6.45 6.53 -4.13
C ILE A 258 -6.82 5.61 -5.29
N TYR A 259 -5.85 5.35 -6.16
CA TYR A 259 -6.05 4.55 -7.38
C TYR A 259 -5.29 3.23 -7.24
N MET A 260 -5.99 2.11 -7.35
CA MET A 260 -5.37 0.78 -7.25
C MET A 260 -4.74 0.38 -8.58
N LYS A 261 -3.53 -0.17 -8.56
CA LYS A 261 -2.90 -0.71 -9.77
C LYS A 261 -3.67 -1.95 -10.24
N THR A 262 -4.11 -1.92 -11.49
CA THR A 262 -4.93 -2.98 -12.11
C THR A 262 -4.22 -3.70 -13.26
N LYS A 263 -3.22 -3.05 -13.87
CA LYS A 263 -2.37 -3.60 -14.93
C LYS A 263 -0.95 -3.10 -14.79
#